data_AF-F9W9S5-F1
#
_entry.id   AF-F9W9S5-F1
#
_cell.length_a   1.000
_cell.length_b   1.000
_cell.length_c   1.000
_cell.angle_alpha   90.00
_cell.angle_beta   90.00
_cell.angle_gamma   90.00
#
_symmetry.space_group_name_H-M   'P 1'
#
loop_
_entity.id
_entity.type
_entity.pdbx_description
1 polymer ?
#
loop_
_entity_poly.entity_id
_entity_poly.type
_entity_poly.pdbx_seq_one_letter_code
_entity_poly.pdbx_strand_id
1 'polypeptide(L)'
;MSQLHSRFSCVIFSLDWDSLRDVSLDVIKALDVWNSLLEYSRSVRSKVIVALATEEEETSVADFQEKQTSLLQVLKALLGEEFNALVPLFKLGMEKKSADILLQMLERLSREYHTSELTRLKNKTKKSREHELRCMFKAGRHCLVVRDLKTATECLEDAYDCLRSIVSSRAPMELRMCGTIIVIHILNAAKAAYSVATGDKYYNICENHMTLLEEPLSECESNTLAQFLRLLLIDELHFWLAKNTSCMTRSICASHLCASMAALEGALRLSRPIEKSEERLAAPPMIGVECCLDSHQCIYFLKETAVFLSERARGLLSDAASLTNPSAEVLYASMRLNVMLGRADAALQLLGKLWEQGVKSYDCTKSVHGLLMELTDSAAGDVVQKCSREVAFAFASLCFGPGSSEQQNSFRDLFVSAASRYPSDLLLSYPHKGYYAPFTVLCVFTHVHDNSSSHKMELTFCTHSIDTIALDSISVGLSRLCKGKVDGWGLQSSMNGPVELCSRNANTVSFLFCLEDPGVYFCSAVSARVRIGAICLNVEWRFDEIEIELYIFSIFHV
;
A
#
# COMPACT_ATOMS: atom_id res chain seq x y z
N MET A 1 -7.08 -0.60 -36.44
CA MET A 1 -8.54 -0.67 -36.66
C MET A 1 -9.15 -1.72 -35.75
N SER A 2 -9.79 -1.30 -34.67
CA SER A 2 -10.78 -2.06 -33.90
C SER A 2 -11.59 -1.03 -33.12
N GLN A 3 -12.61 -0.47 -33.77
CA GLN A 3 -13.54 0.41 -33.06
C GLN A 3 -14.14 -0.39 -31.89
N LEU A 4 -13.91 0.13 -30.68
CA LEU A 4 -14.55 -0.30 -29.46
C LEU A 4 -16.07 -0.20 -29.63
N HIS A 5 -16.71 -1.27 -30.09
CA HIS A 5 -18.16 -1.37 -30.03
C HIS A 5 -18.54 -1.71 -28.60
N SER A 6 -18.60 -0.68 -27.74
CA SER A 6 -19.39 -0.78 -26.52
C SER A 6 -20.81 -1.11 -26.94
N ARG A 7 -21.27 -2.32 -26.62
CA ARG A 7 -22.64 -2.76 -26.94
C ARG A 7 -23.54 -2.26 -25.82
N PHE A 8 -24.41 -1.32 -26.14
CA PHE A 8 -25.40 -0.80 -25.22
C PHE A 8 -26.71 -1.59 -25.38
N SER A 9 -27.48 -1.76 -24.31
CA SER A 9 -28.81 -2.37 -24.38
C SER A 9 -29.81 -1.46 -25.09
N CYS A 10 -29.60 -0.14 -25.04
CA CYS A 10 -30.47 0.85 -25.64
C CYS A 10 -29.73 2.14 -26.02
N VAL A 11 -30.36 2.93 -26.90
CA VAL A 11 -29.99 4.29 -27.27
C VAL A 11 -31.17 5.19 -26.94
N ILE A 12 -30.91 6.24 -26.15
CA ILE A 12 -31.91 7.27 -25.85
C ILE A 12 -31.68 8.42 -26.82
N PHE A 13 -32.67 8.69 -27.67
CA PHE A 13 -32.65 9.79 -28.61
C PHE A 13 -33.61 10.88 -28.12
N SER A 14 -33.05 12.00 -27.68
CA SER A 14 -33.86 13.11 -27.18
C SER A 14 -34.27 14.03 -28.34
N LEU A 15 -35.56 14.34 -28.38
CA LEU A 15 -36.18 15.29 -29.29
C LEU A 15 -36.75 16.45 -28.48
N ASP A 16 -36.43 17.68 -28.87
CA ASP A 16 -37.05 18.87 -28.30
C ASP A 16 -38.47 19.03 -28.88
N TRP A 17 -39.47 18.72 -28.07
CA TRP A 17 -40.88 18.80 -28.43
C TRP A 17 -41.33 20.22 -28.70
N ASP A 18 -40.83 21.20 -27.97
CA ASP A 18 -41.27 22.60 -28.11
C ASP A 18 -40.92 23.12 -29.51
N SER A 19 -39.79 22.66 -30.05
CA SER A 19 -39.35 22.92 -31.42
C SER A 19 -40.08 22.07 -32.48
N LEU A 20 -40.71 20.96 -32.10
CA LEU A 20 -41.34 19.99 -33.02
C LEU A 20 -42.88 20.09 -33.07
N ARG A 21 -43.50 20.74 -32.09
CA ARG A 21 -44.97 20.81 -31.98
C ARG A 21 -45.65 21.47 -33.18
N ASP A 22 -44.95 22.32 -33.92
CA ASP A 22 -45.46 23.00 -35.12
C ASP A 22 -44.92 22.40 -36.43
N VAL A 23 -43.98 21.45 -36.35
CA VAL A 23 -43.37 20.79 -37.52
C VAL A 23 -44.27 19.66 -38.03
N SER A 24 -44.44 19.55 -39.35
CA SER A 24 -45.22 18.45 -39.94
C SER A 24 -44.53 17.10 -39.78
N LEU A 25 -45.31 16.03 -39.63
CA LEU A 25 -44.77 14.68 -39.46
C LEU A 25 -43.95 14.21 -40.68
N ASP A 26 -44.23 14.72 -41.88
CA ASP A 26 -43.48 14.36 -43.08
C ASP A 26 -42.07 14.97 -43.11
N VAL A 27 -41.90 16.17 -42.54
CA VAL A 27 -40.57 16.75 -42.32
C VAL A 27 -39.80 15.92 -41.29
N ILE A 28 -40.46 15.48 -40.21
CA ILE A 28 -39.83 14.62 -39.21
C ILE A 28 -39.41 13.28 -39.83
N LYS A 29 -40.25 12.67 -40.69
CA LYS A 29 -39.92 11.42 -41.40
C LYS A 29 -38.69 11.55 -42.29
N ALA A 30 -38.51 12.71 -42.92
CA ALA A 30 -37.44 12.96 -43.87
C ALA A 30 -36.07 13.23 -43.21
N LEU A 31 -35.99 13.27 -41.87
CA LEU A 31 -34.72 13.50 -41.18
C LEU A 31 -33.76 12.30 -41.35
N ASP A 32 -32.56 12.57 -41.85
CA ASP A 32 -31.50 11.57 -42.05
C ASP A 32 -31.05 10.87 -40.75
N VAL A 33 -31.28 11.52 -39.60
CA VAL A 33 -30.92 10.99 -38.29
C VAL A 33 -31.55 9.63 -38.01
N TRP A 34 -32.73 9.33 -38.57
CA TRP A 34 -33.38 8.04 -38.39
C TRP A 34 -32.62 6.91 -39.06
N ASN A 35 -32.07 7.15 -40.25
CA ASN A 35 -31.26 6.16 -40.96
C ASN A 35 -29.95 5.90 -40.21
N SER A 36 -29.28 6.96 -39.75
CA SER A 36 -28.06 6.84 -38.94
C SER A 36 -28.32 6.13 -37.61
N LEU A 37 -29.45 6.44 -36.96
CA LEU A 37 -29.83 5.81 -35.69
C LEU A 37 -30.15 4.32 -35.87
N LEU A 38 -30.81 3.95 -36.97
CA LEU A 38 -31.14 2.58 -37.32
C LEU A 38 -29.89 1.76 -37.68
N GLU A 39 -28.98 2.34 -38.46
CA GLU A 39 -27.69 1.71 -38.79
C GLU A 39 -26.87 1.47 -37.52
N TYR A 40 -26.77 2.51 -36.69
CA TYR A 40 -26.08 2.42 -35.41
C TYR A 40 -26.72 1.37 -34.51
N SER A 41 -28.04 1.44 -34.26
CA SER A 41 -28.75 0.54 -33.35
C SER A 41 -28.64 -0.93 -33.79
N ARG A 42 -28.68 -1.22 -35.10
CA ARG A 42 -28.47 -2.57 -35.64
C ARG A 42 -27.02 -3.06 -35.44
N SER A 43 -26.05 -2.17 -35.65
CA SER A 43 -24.62 -2.52 -35.48
C SER A 43 -24.28 -2.90 -34.03
N VAL A 44 -24.88 -2.20 -33.05
CA VAL A 44 -24.66 -2.44 -31.62
C VAL A 44 -25.73 -3.32 -30.95
N ARG A 45 -26.82 -3.65 -31.67
CA ARG A 45 -27.98 -4.45 -31.21
C ARG A 45 -28.74 -3.80 -30.06
N SER A 46 -28.97 -2.51 -30.17
CA SER A 46 -29.62 -1.69 -29.15
C SER A 46 -31.05 -1.35 -29.54
N LYS A 47 -31.94 -1.24 -28.55
CA LYS A 47 -33.27 -0.65 -28.76
C LYS A 47 -33.24 0.87 -28.67
N VAL A 48 -34.06 1.54 -29.47
CA VAL A 48 -34.19 2.98 -29.51
C VAL A 48 -35.38 3.40 -28.63
N ILE A 49 -35.10 4.30 -27.69
CA ILE A 49 -36.11 5.03 -26.94
C ILE A 49 -36.05 6.48 -27.41
N VAL A 50 -37.17 7.02 -27.88
CA VAL A 50 -37.26 8.44 -28.23
C VAL A 50 -37.84 9.19 -27.03
N ALA A 51 -37.10 10.16 -26.53
CA ALA A 51 -37.49 10.97 -25.39
C ALA A 51 -37.91 12.37 -25.86
N LEU A 52 -39.17 12.75 -25.67
CA LEU A 52 -39.69 14.08 -26.04
C LEU A 52 -39.47 15.05 -24.89
N ALA A 53 -38.42 15.87 -24.95
CA ALA A 53 -38.15 16.92 -23.97
C ALA A 53 -39.04 18.15 -24.26
N THR A 54 -39.83 18.65 -23.31
CA THR A 54 -40.70 19.83 -23.46
C THR A 54 -40.66 20.70 -22.22
N GLU A 55 -40.78 22.03 -22.31
CA GLU A 55 -40.93 22.94 -21.16
C GLU A 55 -42.30 22.94 -20.50
N GLU A 56 -43.31 22.36 -21.15
CA GLU A 56 -44.72 22.43 -20.75
C GLU A 56 -45.06 21.49 -19.57
N GLU A 57 -46.24 21.64 -18.94
CA GLU A 57 -46.75 20.75 -17.88
C GLU A 57 -47.74 19.71 -18.45
N GLU A 58 -47.85 18.52 -17.85
CA GLU A 58 -48.70 17.40 -18.34
C GLU A 58 -50.19 17.77 -18.50
N THR A 59 -50.65 18.84 -17.85
CA THR A 59 -52.06 19.25 -17.81
C THR A 59 -52.55 20.06 -19.01
N SER A 60 -51.66 20.42 -19.95
CA SER A 60 -52.05 21.14 -21.16
C SER A 60 -52.14 20.22 -22.40
N VAL A 61 -53.33 20.27 -23.03
CA VAL A 61 -53.60 20.06 -24.46
C VAL A 61 -53.90 18.62 -24.94
N ALA A 62 -55.14 18.40 -25.40
CA ALA A 62 -55.56 17.21 -26.15
C ALA A 62 -54.72 17.00 -27.45
N ASP A 63 -54.27 18.09 -28.07
CA ASP A 63 -53.37 18.08 -29.25
C ASP A 63 -52.01 17.43 -28.97
N PHE A 64 -51.50 17.49 -27.72
CA PHE A 64 -50.26 16.82 -27.34
C PHE A 64 -50.39 15.31 -27.49
N GLN A 65 -51.48 14.73 -26.97
CA GLN A 65 -51.71 13.28 -27.03
C GLN A 65 -51.97 12.79 -28.46
N GLU A 66 -52.71 13.55 -29.27
CA GLU A 66 -52.98 13.19 -30.67
C GLU A 66 -51.70 13.22 -31.52
N LYS A 67 -50.90 14.29 -31.37
CA LYS A 67 -49.64 14.41 -32.12
C LYS A 67 -48.58 13.45 -31.61
N GLN A 68 -48.51 13.17 -30.30
CA GLN A 68 -47.65 12.13 -29.72
C GLN A 68 -48.01 10.74 -30.26
N THR A 69 -49.30 10.41 -30.33
CA THR A 69 -49.78 9.14 -30.90
C THR A 69 -49.41 9.01 -32.38
N SER A 70 -49.57 10.10 -33.14
CA SER A 70 -49.18 10.14 -34.55
C SER A 70 -47.67 9.97 -34.72
N LEU A 71 -46.86 10.64 -33.89
CA LEU A 71 -45.41 10.52 -33.89
C LEU A 71 -44.96 9.10 -33.50
N LEU A 72 -45.61 8.47 -32.52
CA LEU A 72 -45.36 7.08 -32.13
C LEU A 72 -45.52 6.13 -33.33
N GLN A 73 -46.58 6.30 -34.13
CA GLN A 73 -46.80 5.48 -35.33
C GLN A 73 -45.72 5.71 -36.38
N VAL A 74 -45.33 6.97 -36.61
CA VAL A 74 -44.26 7.34 -37.52
C VAL A 74 -42.94 6.70 -37.11
N LEU A 75 -42.56 6.81 -35.84
CA LEU A 75 -41.31 6.24 -35.32
C LEU A 75 -41.31 4.72 -35.40
N LYS A 76 -42.43 4.06 -35.09
CA LYS A 76 -42.59 2.61 -35.30
C LYS A 76 -42.38 2.20 -36.76
N ALA A 77 -42.89 2.98 -37.71
CA ALA A 77 -42.72 2.69 -39.13
C ALA A 77 -41.26 2.88 -39.60
N LEU A 78 -40.56 3.90 -39.10
CA LEU A 78 -39.19 4.22 -39.50
C LEU A 78 -38.15 3.27 -38.88
N LEU A 79 -38.26 3.03 -37.57
CA LEU A 79 -37.25 2.31 -36.79
C LEU A 79 -37.57 0.81 -36.64
N GLY A 80 -38.79 0.40 -36.97
CA GLY A 80 -39.22 -0.99 -37.00
C GLY A 80 -39.00 -1.71 -35.67
N GLU A 81 -38.40 -2.91 -35.73
CA GLU A 81 -38.12 -3.73 -34.55
C GLU A 81 -37.17 -3.06 -33.55
N GLU A 82 -36.35 -2.10 -33.98
CA GLU A 82 -35.42 -1.43 -33.06
C GLU A 82 -36.11 -0.35 -32.23
N PHE A 83 -37.30 0.09 -32.61
CA PHE A 83 -38.09 1.00 -31.78
C PHE A 83 -38.68 0.29 -30.57
N ASN A 84 -38.39 0.78 -29.37
CA ASN A 84 -39.04 0.30 -28.16
C ASN A 84 -40.18 1.22 -27.71
N ALA A 85 -39.93 2.53 -27.62
CA ALA A 85 -40.91 3.44 -27.02
C ALA A 85 -40.64 4.93 -27.31
N LEU A 86 -41.71 5.71 -27.12
CA LEU A 86 -41.72 7.17 -27.09
C LEU A 86 -42.09 7.62 -25.67
N VAL A 87 -41.25 8.40 -25.01
CA VAL A 87 -41.44 8.82 -23.61
C VAL A 87 -41.39 10.36 -23.53
N PRO A 88 -42.42 11.03 -23.02
CA PRO A 88 -42.36 12.47 -22.77
C PRO A 88 -41.57 12.78 -21.49
N LEU A 89 -40.68 13.77 -21.56
CA LEU A 89 -39.87 14.33 -20.48
C LEU A 89 -40.18 15.82 -20.38
N PHE A 90 -40.79 16.28 -19.29
CA PHE A 90 -41.15 17.68 -19.11
C PHE A 90 -39.97 18.44 -18.43
N LYS A 91 -39.71 19.72 -18.72
CA LYS A 91 -38.50 20.48 -18.32
C LYS A 91 -38.74 21.20 -17.00
N LEU A 92 -39.97 21.69 -16.78
CA LEU A 92 -40.49 22.00 -15.44
C LEU A 92 -40.75 20.73 -14.61
N GLY A 93 -40.74 19.56 -15.26
CA GLY A 93 -41.09 18.27 -14.68
C GLY A 93 -40.21 17.13 -15.17
N MET A 94 -39.00 17.01 -14.61
CA MET A 94 -38.53 15.68 -14.17
C MET A 94 -39.48 15.21 -13.06
N GLU A 95 -40.78 15.11 -13.36
CA GLU A 95 -41.71 14.47 -12.47
C GLU A 95 -41.12 13.10 -12.25
N LYS A 96 -40.83 12.82 -10.98
CA LYS A 96 -40.26 11.56 -10.53
C LYS A 96 -40.88 10.37 -11.29
N LYS A 97 -42.18 10.46 -11.60
CA LYS A 97 -42.96 9.54 -12.44
C LYS A 97 -42.40 9.30 -13.87
N SER A 98 -42.14 10.32 -14.68
CA SER A 98 -41.64 10.13 -16.07
C SER A 98 -40.18 9.64 -16.09
N ALA A 99 -39.37 10.14 -15.16
CA ALA A 99 -38.01 9.64 -14.94
C ALA A 99 -38.02 8.18 -14.44
N ASP A 100 -38.94 7.84 -13.53
CA ASP A 100 -39.13 6.47 -13.02
C ASP A 100 -39.62 5.54 -14.14
N ILE A 101 -40.52 5.99 -15.02
CA ILE A 101 -40.97 5.21 -16.19
C ILE A 101 -39.79 4.94 -17.13
N LEU A 102 -39.01 5.98 -17.46
CA LEU A 102 -37.81 5.82 -18.29
C LEU A 102 -36.82 4.85 -17.62
N LEU A 103 -36.55 5.01 -16.31
CA LEU A 103 -35.67 4.12 -15.56
C LEU A 103 -36.17 2.67 -15.58
N GLN A 104 -37.46 2.43 -15.31
CA GLN A 104 -38.06 1.09 -15.36
C GLN A 104 -37.96 0.47 -16.76
N MET A 105 -38.14 1.27 -17.81
CA MET A 105 -37.98 0.81 -19.19
C MET A 105 -36.53 0.48 -19.53
N LEU A 106 -35.58 1.31 -19.11
CA LEU A 106 -34.15 1.07 -19.29
C LEU A 106 -33.71 -0.19 -18.55
N GLU A 107 -34.17 -0.39 -17.31
CA GLU A 107 -33.92 -1.61 -16.55
C GLU A 107 -34.50 -2.84 -17.25
N ARG A 108 -35.74 -2.78 -17.72
CA ARG A 108 -36.39 -3.87 -18.44
C ARG A 108 -35.63 -4.24 -19.71
N LEU A 109 -35.34 -3.25 -20.56
CA LEU A 109 -34.60 -3.46 -21.82
C LEU A 109 -33.19 -3.99 -21.57
N SER A 110 -32.52 -3.50 -20.54
CA SER A 110 -31.24 -4.03 -20.10
C SER A 110 -31.38 -5.51 -19.75
N ARG A 111 -32.31 -5.88 -18.86
CA ARG A 111 -32.52 -7.29 -18.47
C ARG A 111 -32.87 -8.17 -19.68
N GLU A 112 -33.72 -7.70 -20.59
CA GLU A 112 -34.10 -8.43 -21.82
C GLU A 112 -32.89 -8.67 -22.72
N TYR A 113 -32.07 -7.65 -22.97
CA TYR A 113 -30.83 -7.77 -23.74
C TYR A 113 -29.88 -8.80 -23.11
N HIS A 114 -29.60 -8.68 -21.81
CA HIS A 114 -28.68 -9.58 -21.12
C HIS A 114 -29.21 -11.03 -21.10
N THR A 115 -30.52 -11.24 -20.93
CA THR A 115 -31.16 -12.57 -20.97
C THR A 115 -31.10 -13.20 -22.38
N SER A 116 -31.33 -12.38 -23.41
CA SER A 116 -31.21 -12.82 -24.80
C SER A 116 -29.77 -13.22 -25.14
N GLU A 117 -28.79 -12.39 -24.73
CA GLU A 117 -27.37 -12.70 -24.94
C GLU A 117 -26.94 -13.98 -24.18
N LEU A 118 -27.46 -14.25 -22.98
CA LEU A 118 -27.24 -15.53 -22.29
C LEU A 118 -27.71 -16.72 -23.11
N THR A 119 -28.92 -16.65 -23.65
CA THR A 119 -29.48 -17.71 -24.53
C THR A 119 -28.62 -17.89 -25.78
N ARG A 120 -28.19 -16.78 -26.39
CA ARG A 120 -27.31 -16.78 -27.56
C ARG A 120 -25.94 -17.40 -27.26
N LEU A 121 -25.36 -17.12 -26.09
CA LEU A 121 -24.07 -17.66 -25.66
C LEU A 121 -24.15 -19.16 -25.40
N LYS A 122 -25.23 -19.64 -24.77
CA LYS A 122 -25.48 -21.09 -24.56
C LYS A 122 -25.53 -21.86 -25.88
N ASN A 123 -26.13 -21.27 -26.91
CA ASN A 123 -26.29 -21.90 -28.23
C ASN A 123 -25.09 -21.68 -29.17
N LYS A 124 -24.05 -20.97 -28.73
CA LYS A 124 -22.91 -20.64 -29.59
C LYS A 124 -21.91 -21.78 -29.66
N THR A 125 -21.52 -22.16 -30.88
CA THR A 125 -20.46 -23.15 -31.10
C THR A 125 -19.11 -22.67 -30.55
N LYS A 126 -18.53 -23.44 -29.64
CA LYS A 126 -17.23 -23.18 -29.02
C LYS A 126 -16.11 -23.70 -29.91
N LYS A 127 -15.30 -22.81 -30.50
CA LYS A 127 -14.29 -23.15 -31.52
C LYS A 127 -12.88 -23.44 -30.97
N SER A 128 -12.57 -22.96 -29.78
CA SER A 128 -11.29 -23.16 -29.08
C SER A 128 -11.48 -23.01 -27.58
N ARG A 129 -10.50 -23.43 -26.76
CA ARG A 129 -10.51 -23.21 -25.31
C ARG A 129 -10.56 -21.73 -24.93
N GLU A 130 -9.81 -20.88 -25.62
CA GLU A 130 -9.89 -19.42 -25.43
C GLU A 130 -11.28 -18.86 -25.78
N HIS A 131 -11.91 -19.39 -26.83
CA HIS A 131 -13.28 -18.98 -27.18
C HIS A 131 -14.30 -19.44 -26.13
N GLU A 132 -14.10 -20.64 -25.60
CA GLU A 132 -14.90 -21.20 -24.52
C GLU A 132 -14.78 -20.35 -23.25
N LEU A 133 -13.56 -20.05 -22.80
CA LEU A 133 -13.28 -19.14 -21.69
C LEU A 133 -14.00 -17.80 -21.86
N ARG A 134 -13.86 -17.19 -23.05
CA ARG A 134 -14.52 -15.91 -23.34
C ARG A 134 -16.03 -16.00 -23.25
N CYS A 135 -16.63 -17.09 -23.72
CA CYS A 135 -18.07 -17.29 -23.64
C CYS A 135 -18.53 -17.48 -22.19
N MET A 136 -17.78 -18.20 -21.37
CA MET A 136 -18.09 -18.44 -19.95
C MET A 136 -17.95 -17.15 -19.13
N PHE A 137 -16.87 -16.39 -19.32
CA PHE A 137 -16.70 -15.08 -18.69
C PHE A 137 -17.85 -14.12 -19.06
N LYS A 138 -18.21 -14.04 -20.34
CA LYS A 138 -19.33 -13.22 -20.81
C LYS A 138 -20.66 -13.67 -20.20
N ALA A 139 -20.92 -14.98 -20.19
CA ALA A 139 -22.13 -15.51 -19.57
C ALA A 139 -22.21 -15.10 -18.09
N GLY A 140 -21.12 -15.28 -17.33
CA GLY A 140 -21.02 -14.83 -15.95
C GLY A 140 -21.31 -13.33 -15.78
N ARG A 141 -20.72 -12.49 -16.63
CA ARG A 141 -20.99 -11.04 -16.66
C ARG A 141 -22.46 -10.71 -16.94
N HIS A 142 -23.09 -11.35 -17.92
CA HIS A 142 -24.51 -11.13 -18.20
C HIS A 142 -25.38 -11.58 -17.02
N CYS A 143 -25.04 -12.69 -16.36
CA CYS A 143 -25.70 -13.16 -15.13
C CYS A 143 -25.60 -12.13 -13.99
N LEU A 144 -24.44 -11.49 -13.80
CA LEU A 144 -24.28 -10.41 -12.80
C LEU A 144 -25.24 -9.25 -13.05
N VAL A 145 -25.41 -8.83 -14.32
CA VAL A 145 -26.31 -7.71 -14.65
C VAL A 145 -27.77 -8.06 -14.41
N VAL A 146 -28.19 -9.29 -14.71
CA VAL A 146 -29.56 -9.77 -14.39
C VAL A 146 -29.73 -10.19 -12.93
N ARG A 147 -28.70 -9.99 -12.09
CA ARG A 147 -28.67 -10.32 -10.65
C ARG A 147 -28.83 -11.82 -10.35
N ASP A 148 -28.50 -12.69 -11.29
CA ASP A 148 -28.38 -14.14 -11.05
C ASP A 148 -26.97 -14.45 -10.54
N LEU A 149 -26.73 -14.14 -9.25
CA LEU A 149 -25.41 -14.23 -8.64
C LEU A 149 -24.89 -15.67 -8.56
N LYS A 150 -25.77 -16.66 -8.40
CA LYS A 150 -25.38 -18.07 -8.32
C LYS A 150 -24.82 -18.55 -9.65
N THR A 151 -25.58 -18.41 -10.73
CA THR A 151 -25.12 -18.82 -12.06
C THR A 151 -23.98 -17.93 -12.56
N ALA A 152 -23.93 -16.66 -12.15
CA ALA A 152 -22.77 -15.82 -12.41
C ALA A 152 -21.49 -16.42 -11.81
N THR A 153 -21.54 -16.83 -10.55
CA THR A 153 -20.41 -17.42 -9.83
C THR A 153 -19.98 -18.72 -10.50
N GLU A 154 -20.90 -19.63 -10.79
CA GLU A 154 -20.62 -20.90 -11.50
C GLU A 154 -19.94 -20.66 -12.86
N CYS A 155 -20.49 -19.76 -13.70
CA CYS A 155 -19.90 -19.45 -15.01
C CYS A 155 -18.50 -18.83 -14.92
N LEU A 156 -18.26 -18.01 -13.90
CA LEU A 156 -16.96 -17.35 -13.70
C LEU A 156 -15.92 -18.32 -13.13
N GLU A 157 -16.31 -19.22 -12.24
CA GLU A 157 -15.48 -20.34 -11.78
C GLU A 157 -15.07 -21.23 -12.95
N ASP A 158 -16.03 -21.67 -13.78
CA ASP A 158 -15.74 -22.45 -14.99
C ASP A 158 -14.80 -21.70 -15.95
N ALA A 159 -14.97 -20.38 -16.08
CA ALA A 159 -14.07 -19.54 -16.86
C ALA A 159 -12.65 -19.52 -16.29
N TYR A 160 -12.51 -19.45 -14.96
CA TYR A 160 -11.23 -19.47 -14.27
C TYR A 160 -10.55 -20.84 -14.40
N ASP A 161 -11.28 -21.94 -14.20
CA ASP A 161 -10.75 -23.29 -14.38
C ASP A 161 -10.31 -23.55 -15.82
N CYS A 162 -11.09 -23.05 -16.79
CA CYS A 162 -10.71 -23.06 -18.20
C CYS A 162 -9.43 -22.27 -18.45
N LEU A 163 -9.29 -21.06 -17.87
CA LEU A 163 -8.05 -20.29 -17.94
C LEU A 163 -6.87 -21.08 -17.38
N ARG A 164 -7.02 -21.65 -16.18
CA ARG A 164 -5.97 -22.45 -15.52
C ARG A 164 -5.56 -23.67 -16.34
N SER A 165 -6.48 -24.26 -17.11
CA SER A 165 -6.16 -25.37 -18.01
C SER A 165 -5.31 -24.98 -19.23
N ILE A 166 -5.29 -23.69 -19.59
CA ILE A 166 -4.53 -23.14 -20.74
C ILE A 166 -3.20 -22.53 -20.27
N VAL A 167 -3.14 -22.09 -19.01
CA VAL A 167 -1.99 -21.40 -18.42
C VAL A 167 -0.85 -22.37 -18.08
N SER A 168 0.36 -22.08 -18.56
CA SER A 168 1.60 -22.75 -18.14
C SER A 168 2.20 -22.12 -16.88
N SER A 169 3.22 -22.75 -16.29
CA SER A 169 3.97 -22.24 -15.12
C SER A 169 4.79 -20.96 -15.39
N ARG A 170 4.82 -20.47 -16.64
CA ARG A 170 5.39 -19.17 -17.02
C ARG A 170 4.38 -18.38 -17.84
N ALA A 171 3.17 -18.25 -17.28
CA ALA A 171 2.04 -17.58 -17.91
C ALA A 171 2.39 -16.13 -18.30
N PRO A 172 2.05 -15.71 -19.54
CA PRO A 172 2.13 -14.32 -19.94
C PRO A 172 1.34 -13.39 -19.01
N MET A 173 1.78 -12.13 -18.88
CA MET A 173 1.13 -11.13 -18.01
C MET A 173 -0.34 -10.92 -18.38
N GLU A 174 -0.65 -10.98 -19.67
CA GLU A 174 -2.02 -10.88 -20.18
C GLU A 174 -2.96 -11.95 -19.60
N LEU A 175 -2.50 -13.21 -19.48
CA LEU A 175 -3.30 -14.30 -18.90
C LEU A 175 -3.47 -14.11 -17.39
N ARG A 176 -2.42 -13.61 -16.73
CA ARG A 176 -2.46 -13.29 -15.29
C ARG A 176 -3.47 -12.19 -15.00
N MET A 177 -3.48 -11.12 -15.80
CA MET A 177 -4.47 -10.05 -15.77
C MET A 177 -5.89 -10.61 -15.97
N CYS A 178 -6.08 -11.50 -16.95
CA CYS A 178 -7.38 -12.16 -17.16
C CYS A 178 -7.85 -12.89 -15.91
N GLY A 179 -6.96 -13.70 -15.31
CA GLY A 179 -7.26 -14.45 -14.09
C GLY A 179 -7.67 -13.53 -12.96
N THR A 180 -6.93 -12.43 -12.73
CA THR A 180 -7.25 -11.49 -11.64
C THR A 180 -8.63 -10.88 -11.82
N ILE A 181 -8.98 -10.49 -13.04
CA ILE A 181 -10.30 -9.91 -13.33
C ILE A 181 -11.42 -10.93 -13.11
N ILE A 182 -11.23 -12.17 -13.57
CA ILE A 182 -12.19 -13.25 -13.33
C ILE A 182 -12.34 -13.49 -11.83
N VAL A 183 -11.24 -13.61 -11.08
CA VAL A 183 -11.22 -13.83 -9.63
C VAL A 183 -11.92 -12.70 -8.88
N ILE A 184 -11.65 -11.43 -9.20
CA ILE A 184 -12.34 -10.29 -8.58
C ILE A 184 -13.85 -10.33 -8.86
N HIS A 185 -14.26 -10.75 -10.06
CA HIS A 185 -15.68 -10.94 -10.36
C HIS A 185 -16.30 -12.10 -9.57
N ILE A 186 -15.60 -13.23 -9.42
CA ILE A 186 -16.01 -14.35 -8.56
C ILE A 186 -16.19 -13.86 -7.13
N LEU A 187 -15.18 -13.18 -6.58
CA LEU A 187 -15.16 -12.70 -5.19
C LEU A 187 -16.31 -11.72 -4.91
N ASN A 188 -16.54 -10.76 -5.82
CA ASN A 188 -17.65 -9.82 -5.68
C ASN A 188 -19.03 -10.49 -5.80
N ALA A 189 -19.18 -11.45 -6.71
CA ALA A 189 -20.42 -12.23 -6.86
C ALA A 189 -20.68 -13.09 -5.61
N ALA A 190 -19.66 -13.79 -5.14
CA ALA A 190 -19.71 -14.63 -3.95
C ALA A 190 -20.02 -13.80 -2.70
N LYS A 191 -19.38 -12.63 -2.52
CA LYS A 191 -19.68 -11.69 -1.42
C LYS A 191 -21.11 -11.15 -1.47
N ALA A 192 -21.66 -10.95 -2.66
CA ALA A 192 -23.03 -10.45 -2.81
C ALA A 192 -24.08 -11.55 -2.57
N ALA A 193 -23.77 -12.80 -2.90
CA ALA A 193 -24.68 -13.95 -2.71
C ALA A 193 -24.56 -14.58 -1.32
N TYR A 194 -23.35 -14.58 -0.76
CA TYR A 194 -22.92 -15.30 0.43
C TYR A 194 -21.89 -14.47 1.22
N SER A 195 -21.34 -15.01 2.31
CA SER A 195 -20.15 -14.44 2.97
C SER A 195 -18.89 -15.14 2.47
N VAL A 196 -17.85 -14.39 2.09
CA VAL A 196 -16.51 -14.95 1.86
C VAL A 196 -15.78 -15.03 3.20
N ALA A 197 -15.30 -16.20 3.59
CA ALA A 197 -14.60 -16.45 4.84
C ALA A 197 -13.21 -17.04 4.58
N THR A 198 -12.29 -16.84 5.53
CA THR A 198 -10.93 -17.40 5.43
C THR A 198 -10.98 -18.93 5.28
N GLY A 199 -10.24 -19.45 4.30
CA GLY A 199 -10.15 -20.89 4.01
C GLY A 199 -11.32 -21.47 3.21
N ASP A 200 -12.32 -20.66 2.85
CA ASP A 200 -13.39 -21.12 1.96
C ASP A 200 -12.91 -21.29 0.50
N LYS A 201 -13.79 -21.82 -0.36
CA LYS A 201 -13.47 -22.07 -1.78
C LYS A 201 -13.01 -20.80 -2.51
N TYR A 202 -13.66 -19.67 -2.26
CA TYR A 202 -13.41 -18.42 -2.98
C TYR A 202 -12.12 -17.74 -2.54
N TYR A 203 -11.85 -17.78 -1.24
CA TYR A 203 -10.58 -17.40 -0.64
C TYR A 203 -9.44 -18.24 -1.23
N ASN A 204 -9.60 -19.56 -1.32
CA ASN A 204 -8.59 -20.45 -1.89
C ASN A 204 -8.37 -20.22 -3.39
N ILE A 205 -9.42 -19.92 -4.17
CA ILE A 205 -9.28 -19.51 -5.58
C ILE A 205 -8.38 -18.27 -5.68
N CYS A 206 -8.60 -17.29 -4.80
CA CYS A 206 -7.79 -16.07 -4.75
C CYS A 206 -6.33 -16.36 -4.36
N GLU A 207 -6.07 -17.14 -3.31
CA GLU A 207 -4.71 -17.51 -2.90
C GLU A 207 -3.94 -18.29 -3.98
N ASN A 208 -4.62 -19.23 -4.64
CA ASN A 208 -4.04 -19.96 -5.75
C ASN A 208 -3.66 -19.03 -6.92
N HIS A 209 -4.49 -18.02 -7.19
CA HIS A 209 -4.18 -17.02 -8.20
C HIS A 209 -3.06 -16.06 -7.78
N MET A 210 -2.99 -15.68 -6.50
CA MET A 210 -1.87 -14.88 -5.98
C MET A 210 -0.55 -15.63 -6.13
N THR A 211 -0.51 -16.93 -5.82
CA THR A 211 0.66 -17.79 -6.07
C THR A 211 1.07 -17.75 -7.56
N LEU A 212 0.10 -17.82 -8.49
CA LEU A 212 0.37 -17.68 -9.92
C LEU A 212 0.94 -16.29 -10.28
N LEU A 213 0.42 -15.21 -9.67
CA LEU A 213 0.98 -13.87 -9.89
C LEU A 213 2.43 -13.80 -9.40
N GLU A 214 2.78 -14.54 -8.36
CA GLU A 214 4.11 -14.57 -7.78
C GLU A 214 5.14 -15.37 -8.60
N GLU A 215 4.70 -16.33 -9.41
CA GLU A 215 5.58 -17.10 -10.31
C GLU A 215 6.41 -16.18 -11.22
N PRO A 216 7.65 -16.55 -11.58
CA PRO A 216 8.49 -15.74 -12.45
C PRO A 216 7.81 -15.46 -13.80
N LEU A 217 8.03 -14.27 -14.35
CA LEU A 217 7.55 -13.91 -15.68
C LEU A 217 8.32 -14.68 -16.75
N SER A 218 7.73 -14.79 -17.94
CA SER A 218 8.48 -15.30 -19.09
C SER A 218 9.67 -14.38 -19.39
N GLU A 219 10.78 -14.95 -19.88
CA GLU A 219 12.00 -14.18 -20.19
C GLU A 219 11.73 -13.06 -21.21
N CYS A 220 10.76 -13.25 -22.11
CA CYS A 220 10.35 -12.27 -23.10
C CYS A 220 9.53 -11.09 -22.52
N GLU A 221 8.94 -11.24 -21.33
CA GLU A 221 8.07 -10.24 -20.70
C GLU A 221 8.67 -9.62 -19.43
N SER A 222 9.92 -9.91 -19.08
CA SER A 222 10.56 -9.34 -17.90
C SER A 222 10.95 -7.86 -18.08
N ASN A 223 10.00 -7.03 -18.49
CA ASN A 223 10.15 -5.59 -18.61
C ASN A 223 9.45 -4.85 -17.44
N THR A 224 9.73 -3.56 -17.32
CA THR A 224 9.20 -2.71 -16.25
C THR A 224 7.67 -2.66 -16.22
N LEU A 225 7.01 -2.69 -17.38
CA LEU A 225 5.55 -2.63 -17.47
C LEU A 225 4.90 -3.91 -16.93
N ALA A 226 5.41 -5.09 -17.28
CA ALA A 226 4.88 -6.34 -16.77
C ALA A 226 5.09 -6.49 -15.25
N GLN A 227 6.23 -6.02 -14.73
CA GLN A 227 6.48 -5.95 -13.29
C GLN A 227 5.52 -5.00 -12.59
N PHE A 228 5.31 -3.81 -13.17
CA PHE A 228 4.35 -2.83 -12.67
C PHE A 228 2.93 -3.40 -12.61
N LEU A 229 2.45 -4.00 -13.70
CA LEU A 229 1.13 -4.62 -13.77
C LEU A 229 0.99 -5.74 -12.74
N ARG A 230 1.98 -6.62 -12.63
CA ARG A 230 1.99 -7.70 -11.62
C ARG A 230 1.75 -7.15 -10.21
N LEU A 231 2.44 -6.06 -9.84
CA LEU A 231 2.28 -5.43 -8.53
C LEU A 231 0.86 -4.87 -8.33
N LEU A 232 0.26 -4.26 -9.36
CA LEU A 232 -1.14 -3.80 -9.29
C LEU A 232 -2.11 -4.96 -9.06
N LEU A 233 -1.90 -6.09 -9.75
CA LEU A 233 -2.78 -7.26 -9.61
C LEU A 233 -2.65 -7.92 -8.23
N ILE A 234 -1.43 -7.99 -7.68
CA ILE A 234 -1.17 -8.52 -6.33
C ILE A 234 -1.86 -7.64 -5.28
N ASP A 235 -1.70 -6.32 -5.41
CA ASP A 235 -2.35 -5.35 -4.55
C ASP A 235 -3.88 -5.47 -4.60
N GLU A 236 -4.47 -5.60 -5.78
CA GLU A 236 -5.92 -5.78 -5.97
C GLU A 236 -6.49 -6.93 -5.16
N LEU A 237 -5.84 -8.09 -5.19
CA LEU A 237 -6.33 -9.28 -4.51
C LEU A 237 -6.15 -9.19 -3.00
N HIS A 238 -4.96 -8.79 -2.54
CA HIS A 238 -4.69 -8.65 -1.11
C HIS A 238 -5.56 -7.59 -0.45
N PHE A 239 -5.73 -6.43 -1.10
CA PHE A 239 -6.61 -5.38 -0.60
C PHE A 239 -8.06 -5.88 -0.54
N TRP A 240 -8.53 -6.56 -1.58
CA TRP A 240 -9.88 -7.10 -1.60
C TRP A 240 -10.10 -8.08 -0.45
N LEU A 241 -9.19 -9.04 -0.23
CA LEU A 241 -9.29 -10.02 0.86
C LEU A 241 -9.28 -9.36 2.23
N ALA A 242 -8.34 -8.44 2.47
CA ALA A 242 -8.22 -7.76 3.76
C ALA A 242 -9.51 -7.01 4.15
N LYS A 243 -10.21 -6.43 3.17
CA LYS A 243 -11.40 -5.59 3.39
C LYS A 243 -12.72 -6.37 3.39
N ASN A 244 -12.80 -7.46 2.64
CA ASN A 244 -14.07 -8.08 2.31
C ASN A 244 -14.26 -9.50 2.86
N THR A 245 -13.22 -10.10 3.44
CA THR A 245 -13.29 -11.44 4.03
C THR A 245 -13.76 -11.39 5.48
N SER A 246 -14.81 -12.15 5.76
CA SER A 246 -15.36 -12.36 7.11
C SER A 246 -14.51 -13.33 7.93
N CYS A 247 -14.56 -13.22 9.26
CA CYS A 247 -13.89 -14.11 10.21
C CYS A 247 -12.36 -14.19 10.06
N MET A 248 -11.73 -13.21 9.42
CA MET A 248 -10.29 -13.15 9.25
C MET A 248 -9.59 -12.86 10.58
N THR A 249 -8.57 -13.65 10.93
CA THR A 249 -7.76 -13.37 12.12
C THR A 249 -6.96 -12.08 11.92
N ARG A 250 -6.63 -11.38 13.02
CA ARG A 250 -5.81 -10.15 12.95
C ARG A 250 -4.47 -10.37 12.26
N SER A 251 -3.85 -11.54 12.45
CA SER A 251 -2.58 -11.90 11.83
C SER A 251 -2.69 -12.02 10.31
N ILE A 252 -3.72 -12.73 9.80
CA ILE A 252 -3.92 -12.91 8.36
C ILE A 252 -4.30 -11.57 7.70
N CYS A 253 -5.15 -10.78 8.35
CA CYS A 253 -5.50 -9.43 7.87
C CYS A 253 -4.25 -8.54 7.78
N ALA A 254 -3.42 -8.53 8.82
CA ALA A 254 -2.14 -7.81 8.82
C ALA A 254 -1.23 -8.25 7.67
N SER A 255 -1.09 -9.55 7.42
CA SER A 255 -0.29 -10.08 6.31
C SER A 255 -0.77 -9.59 4.94
N HIS A 256 -2.09 -9.60 4.68
CA HIS A 256 -2.63 -9.07 3.43
C HIS A 256 -2.43 -7.56 3.30
N LEU A 257 -2.65 -6.80 4.37
CA LEU A 257 -2.39 -5.35 4.36
C LEU A 257 -0.92 -5.06 4.07
N CYS A 258 0.01 -5.77 4.71
CA CYS A 258 1.45 -5.63 4.46
C CYS A 258 1.81 -5.98 3.00
N ALA A 259 1.27 -7.07 2.45
CA ALA A 259 1.52 -7.48 1.08
C ALA A 259 0.98 -6.46 0.06
N SER A 260 -0.23 -5.94 0.29
CA SER A 260 -0.83 -4.85 -0.49
C SER A 260 0.02 -3.57 -0.43
N MET A 261 0.48 -3.17 0.77
CA MET A 261 1.38 -2.01 0.93
C MET A 261 2.71 -2.19 0.18
N ALA A 262 3.33 -3.37 0.28
CA ALA A 262 4.59 -3.67 -0.40
C ALA A 262 4.42 -3.66 -1.92
N ALA A 263 3.30 -4.19 -2.42
CA ALA A 263 2.97 -4.18 -3.84
C ALA A 263 2.75 -2.75 -4.36
N LEU A 264 1.98 -1.92 -3.64
CA LEU A 264 1.78 -0.50 -3.96
C LEU A 264 3.07 0.30 -3.93
N GLU A 265 3.93 0.04 -2.95
CA GLU A 265 5.23 0.69 -2.87
C GLU A 265 6.09 0.38 -4.10
N GLY A 266 6.16 -0.90 -4.49
CA GLY A 266 6.83 -1.31 -5.72
C GLY A 266 6.22 -0.63 -6.95
N ALA A 267 4.90 -0.58 -7.04
CA ALA A 267 4.19 0.05 -8.16
C ALA A 267 4.47 1.56 -8.23
N LEU A 268 4.47 2.27 -7.10
CA LEU A 268 4.80 3.70 -7.01
C LEU A 268 6.24 3.99 -7.45
N ARG A 269 7.19 3.09 -7.18
CA ARG A 269 8.58 3.23 -7.66
C ARG A 269 8.68 3.08 -9.18
N LEU A 270 7.86 2.20 -9.75
CA LEU A 270 7.82 1.95 -11.19
C LEU A 270 6.87 2.88 -11.96
N SER A 271 6.03 3.67 -11.29
CA SER A 271 5.02 4.50 -11.98
C SER A 271 5.65 5.63 -12.81
N ARG A 272 6.70 6.29 -12.32
CA ARG A 272 7.37 7.41 -13.02
C ARG A 272 7.83 7.09 -14.45
N PRO A 273 8.56 5.98 -14.72
CA PRO A 273 8.91 5.63 -16.09
C PRO A 273 7.69 5.22 -16.93
N ILE A 274 6.65 4.65 -16.32
CA ILE A 274 5.44 4.17 -17.00
C ILE A 274 4.52 5.33 -17.42
N GLU A 275 4.38 6.37 -16.60
CA GLU A 275 3.57 7.56 -16.92
C GLU A 275 4.08 8.35 -18.13
N LYS A 276 5.36 8.21 -18.46
CA LYS A 276 5.97 8.81 -19.65
C LYS A 276 5.67 8.01 -20.93
N SER A 277 5.09 6.82 -20.81
CA SER A 277 4.68 5.99 -21.94
C SER A 277 3.31 6.44 -22.46
N GLU A 278 3.20 6.70 -23.76
CA GLU A 278 1.89 6.88 -24.42
C GLU A 278 1.19 5.55 -24.71
N GLU A 279 1.78 4.42 -24.30
CA GLU A 279 1.22 3.10 -24.54
C GLU A 279 -0.13 2.94 -23.84
N ARG A 280 -1.10 2.43 -24.60
CA ARG A 280 -2.37 1.95 -24.08
C ARG A 280 -2.36 0.44 -24.08
N LEU A 281 -2.67 -0.16 -22.94
CA LEU A 281 -2.84 -1.60 -22.86
C LEU A 281 -4.20 -1.97 -23.46
N ALA A 282 -4.17 -2.90 -24.41
CA ALA A 282 -5.39 -3.48 -24.92
C ALA A 282 -6.03 -4.37 -23.85
N ALA A 283 -7.36 -4.38 -23.77
CA ALA A 283 -8.07 -5.36 -22.97
C ALA A 283 -7.73 -6.77 -23.48
N PRO A 284 -7.40 -7.73 -22.60
CA PRO A 284 -7.05 -9.06 -23.04
C PRO A 284 -8.17 -9.69 -23.89
N PRO A 285 -7.86 -10.29 -25.05
CA PRO A 285 -8.86 -10.75 -26.02
C PRO A 285 -9.74 -11.87 -25.46
N MET A 286 -9.25 -12.58 -24.43
CA MET A 286 -9.91 -13.70 -23.77
C MET A 286 -11.08 -13.25 -22.87
N ILE A 287 -11.05 -12.04 -22.31
CA ILE A 287 -12.15 -11.48 -21.50
C ILE A 287 -12.87 -10.33 -22.24
N GLY A 288 -12.18 -9.65 -23.16
CA GLY A 288 -12.71 -8.58 -24.01
C GLY A 288 -12.95 -7.26 -23.27
N VAL A 289 -13.21 -6.18 -24.03
CA VAL A 289 -13.32 -4.79 -23.53
C VAL A 289 -14.40 -4.55 -22.47
N GLU A 290 -15.31 -5.51 -22.27
CA GLU A 290 -16.33 -5.49 -21.22
C GLU A 290 -15.72 -5.53 -19.81
N CYS A 291 -14.42 -5.87 -19.69
CA CYS A 291 -13.66 -5.87 -18.45
C CYS A 291 -13.08 -4.51 -18.04
N CYS A 292 -13.12 -3.49 -18.90
CA CYS A 292 -12.65 -2.14 -18.62
C CYS A 292 -13.63 -1.40 -17.69
N LEU A 293 -13.80 -1.90 -16.47
CA LEU A 293 -14.54 -1.22 -15.41
C LEU A 293 -13.73 -0.07 -14.83
N ASP A 294 -14.42 0.92 -14.28
CA ASP A 294 -13.81 2.03 -13.53
C ASP A 294 -12.86 1.53 -12.44
N SER A 295 -13.22 0.44 -11.76
CA SER A 295 -12.39 -0.21 -10.73
C SER A 295 -11.05 -0.75 -11.25
N HIS A 296 -10.93 -1.03 -12.55
CA HIS A 296 -9.73 -1.59 -13.16
C HIS A 296 -9.09 -0.62 -14.17
N GLN A 297 -9.57 0.63 -14.27
CA GLN A 297 -9.06 1.60 -15.25
C GLN A 297 -7.56 1.83 -15.10
N CYS A 298 -7.02 1.80 -13.88
CA CYS A 298 -5.59 1.94 -13.60
C CYS A 298 -4.71 0.84 -14.19
N ILE A 299 -5.29 -0.33 -14.51
CA ILE A 299 -4.60 -1.44 -15.18
C ILE A 299 -4.48 -1.17 -16.68
N TYR A 300 -5.43 -0.43 -17.28
CA TYR A 300 -5.52 -0.20 -18.72
C TYR A 300 -5.04 1.19 -19.15
N PHE A 301 -5.09 2.16 -18.25
CA PHE A 301 -4.75 3.55 -18.47
C PHE A 301 -3.56 3.93 -17.60
N LEU A 302 -2.41 4.14 -18.26
CA LEU A 302 -1.11 4.36 -17.62
C LEU A 302 -0.82 5.84 -17.31
N LYS A 303 -1.71 6.75 -17.74
CA LYS A 303 -1.60 8.17 -17.42
C LYS A 303 -2.26 8.44 -16.07
N GLU A 304 -1.65 9.33 -15.28
CA GLU A 304 -2.10 9.70 -13.92
C GLU A 304 -2.11 8.53 -12.92
N THR A 305 -1.44 7.42 -13.24
CA THR A 305 -1.44 6.24 -12.38
C THR A 305 -0.77 6.51 -11.02
N ALA A 306 0.22 7.40 -10.93
CA ALA A 306 0.81 7.77 -9.64
C ALA A 306 -0.19 8.47 -8.71
N VAL A 307 -1.11 9.29 -9.26
CA VAL A 307 -2.16 9.95 -8.47
C VAL A 307 -3.12 8.90 -7.90
N PHE A 308 -3.61 8.01 -8.77
CA PHE A 308 -4.49 6.91 -8.36
C PHE A 308 -3.84 6.00 -7.32
N LEU A 309 -2.59 5.57 -7.54
CA LEU A 309 -1.86 4.73 -6.59
C LEU A 309 -1.65 5.44 -5.26
N SER A 310 -1.41 6.75 -5.28
CA SER A 310 -1.28 7.55 -4.06
C SER A 310 -2.60 7.62 -3.27
N GLU A 311 -3.74 7.79 -3.94
CA GLU A 311 -5.06 7.78 -3.30
C GLU A 311 -5.36 6.41 -2.69
N ARG A 312 -5.09 5.34 -3.43
CA ARG A 312 -5.26 3.98 -2.96
C ARG A 312 -4.37 3.66 -1.76
N ALA A 313 -3.09 4.04 -1.82
CA ALA A 313 -2.16 3.92 -0.71
C ALA A 313 -2.64 4.68 0.54
N ARG A 314 -3.22 5.88 0.38
CA ARG A 314 -3.83 6.61 1.51
C ARG A 314 -5.03 5.86 2.10
N GLY A 315 -5.88 5.26 1.27
CA GLY A 315 -6.99 4.41 1.73
C GLY A 315 -6.48 3.24 2.57
N LEU A 316 -5.48 2.52 2.08
CA LEU A 316 -4.86 1.39 2.78
C LEU A 316 -4.19 1.80 4.11
N LEU A 317 -3.51 2.94 4.13
CA LEU A 317 -2.94 3.51 5.37
C LEU A 317 -4.01 3.88 6.39
N SER A 318 -5.18 4.36 5.93
CA SER A 318 -6.32 4.62 6.80
C SER A 318 -6.87 3.33 7.41
N ASP A 319 -6.99 2.28 6.60
CA ASP A 319 -7.46 0.97 7.06
C ASP A 319 -6.49 0.38 8.09
N ALA A 320 -5.17 0.45 7.84
CA ALA A 320 -4.16 0.00 8.79
C ALA A 320 -4.13 0.82 10.09
N ALA A 321 -4.37 2.14 10.02
CA ALA A 321 -4.45 2.99 11.20
C ALA A 321 -5.67 2.69 12.08
N SER A 322 -6.73 2.08 11.53
CA SER A 322 -7.92 1.66 12.29
C SER A 322 -7.70 0.42 13.16
N LEU A 323 -6.57 -0.29 12.98
CA LEU A 323 -6.22 -1.45 13.79
C LEU A 323 -5.87 -1.01 15.22
N THR A 324 -6.51 -1.61 16.22
CA THR A 324 -6.33 -1.24 17.64
C THR A 324 -4.90 -1.48 18.14
N ASN A 325 -4.25 -2.56 17.69
CA ASN A 325 -2.89 -2.93 18.04
C ASN A 325 -2.17 -3.45 16.78
N PRO A 326 -1.65 -2.56 15.91
CA PRO A 326 -0.96 -2.98 14.69
C PRO A 326 0.36 -3.70 15.05
N SER A 327 0.69 -4.74 14.29
CA SER A 327 1.98 -5.43 14.45
C SER A 327 3.14 -4.57 13.94
N ALA A 328 4.38 -4.94 14.32
CA ALA A 328 5.58 -4.24 13.88
C ALA A 328 5.70 -4.23 12.34
N GLU A 329 5.30 -5.31 11.67
CA GLU A 329 5.33 -5.41 10.20
C GLU A 329 4.36 -4.41 9.56
N VAL A 330 3.15 -4.27 10.09
CA VAL A 330 2.15 -3.31 9.60
C VAL A 330 2.62 -1.89 9.82
N LEU A 331 3.18 -1.59 10.99
CA LEU A 331 3.76 -0.27 11.29
C LEU A 331 4.92 0.06 10.36
N TYR A 332 5.82 -0.91 10.10
CA TYR A 332 6.95 -0.75 9.20
C TYR A 332 6.50 -0.52 7.75
N ALA A 333 5.60 -1.35 7.23
CA ALA A 333 5.04 -1.20 5.89
C ALA A 333 4.30 0.15 5.75
N SER A 334 3.55 0.54 6.77
CA SER A 334 2.85 1.84 6.80
C SER A 334 3.83 3.01 6.84
N MET A 335 4.91 2.92 7.61
CA MET A 335 5.95 3.95 7.67
C MET A 335 6.59 4.13 6.28
N ARG A 336 7.01 3.03 5.67
CA ARG A 336 7.64 3.01 4.34
C ARG A 336 6.75 3.63 3.26
N LEU A 337 5.46 3.28 3.26
CA LEU A 337 4.50 3.85 2.31
C LEU A 337 4.24 5.35 2.58
N ASN A 338 4.21 5.79 3.84
CA ASN A 338 4.12 7.23 4.16
C ASN A 338 5.36 8.02 3.69
N VAL A 339 6.57 7.45 3.81
CA VAL A 339 7.80 8.06 3.27
C VAL A 339 7.67 8.26 1.75
N MET A 340 7.23 7.25 1.02
CA MET A 340 7.03 7.33 -0.44
C MET A 340 5.99 8.37 -0.86
N LEU A 341 4.97 8.58 -0.04
CA LEU A 341 3.94 9.60 -0.27
C LEU A 341 4.33 11.01 0.21
N GLY A 342 5.56 11.20 0.72
CA GLY A 342 6.02 12.48 1.26
C GLY A 342 5.32 12.89 2.57
N ARG A 343 4.73 11.95 3.31
CA ARG A 343 3.98 12.19 4.55
C ARG A 343 4.89 12.02 5.78
N ALA A 344 5.85 12.92 5.90
CA ALA A 344 6.92 12.83 6.90
C ALA A 344 6.43 12.71 8.35
N ASP A 345 5.52 13.57 8.79
CA ASP A 345 5.01 13.55 10.17
C ASP A 345 4.31 12.23 10.51
N ALA A 346 3.54 11.66 9.57
CA ALA A 346 2.87 10.38 9.75
C ALA A 346 3.88 9.22 9.85
N ALA A 347 4.94 9.25 9.03
CA ALA A 347 6.02 8.27 9.12
C ALA A 347 6.74 8.32 10.48
N LEU A 348 7.00 9.52 11.01
CA LEU A 348 7.63 9.70 12.33
C LEU A 348 6.76 9.22 13.50
N GLN A 349 5.44 9.44 13.43
CA GLN A 349 4.53 8.91 14.44
C GLN A 349 4.55 7.39 14.47
N LEU A 350 4.61 6.73 13.31
CA LEU A 350 4.69 5.27 13.21
C LEU A 350 6.04 4.74 13.71
N LEU A 351 7.13 5.46 13.45
CA LEU A 351 8.45 5.14 13.98
C LEU A 351 8.48 5.16 15.52
N GLY A 352 7.82 6.15 16.13
CA GLY A 352 7.64 6.19 17.59
C GLY A 352 7.00 4.92 18.14
N LYS A 353 5.89 4.49 17.52
CA LYS A 353 5.18 3.25 17.89
C LYS A 353 6.03 1.99 17.68
N LEU A 354 6.85 1.95 16.62
CA LEU A 354 7.77 0.84 16.38
C LEU A 354 8.81 0.72 17.50
N TRP A 355 9.37 1.83 17.96
CA TRP A 355 10.32 1.81 19.07
C TRP A 355 9.69 1.35 20.38
N GLU A 356 8.45 1.75 20.66
CA GLU A 356 7.70 1.28 21.83
C GLU A 356 7.51 -0.24 21.84
N GLN A 357 7.37 -0.88 20.67
CA GLN A 357 7.24 -2.34 20.55
C GLN A 357 8.58 -3.09 20.71
N GLY A 358 9.71 -2.37 20.63
CA GLY A 358 11.06 -2.91 20.78
C GLY A 358 11.52 -3.72 19.56
N VAL A 359 12.37 -3.13 18.72
CA VAL A 359 13.00 -3.82 17.58
C VAL A 359 14.09 -4.77 18.12
N LYS A 360 13.92 -6.08 17.91
CA LYS A 360 14.72 -7.11 18.59
C LYS A 360 15.94 -7.61 17.82
N SER A 361 16.06 -7.32 16.53
CA SER A 361 17.17 -7.78 15.69
C SER A 361 17.89 -6.62 15.00
N TYR A 362 19.18 -6.82 14.71
CA TYR A 362 19.97 -5.85 13.98
C TYR A 362 19.44 -5.62 12.56
N ASP A 363 18.98 -6.65 11.85
CA ASP A 363 18.44 -6.52 10.49
C ASP A 363 17.15 -5.68 10.44
N CYS A 364 16.27 -5.86 11.44
CA CYS A 364 15.09 -5.01 11.57
C CYS A 364 15.50 -3.57 11.89
N THR A 365 16.47 -3.39 12.79
CA THR A 365 17.01 -2.07 13.17
C THR A 365 17.60 -1.35 11.97
N LYS A 366 18.41 -2.06 11.16
CA LYS A 366 18.96 -1.57 9.90
C LYS A 366 17.89 -1.08 8.94
N SER A 367 16.81 -1.85 8.79
CA SER A 367 15.71 -1.50 7.90
C SER A 367 14.99 -0.23 8.38
N VAL A 368 14.68 -0.14 9.67
CA VAL A 368 14.02 1.03 10.29
C VAL A 368 14.91 2.29 10.23
N HIS A 369 16.18 2.15 10.57
CA HIS A 369 17.16 3.23 10.53
C HIS A 369 17.41 3.73 9.11
N GLY A 370 17.51 2.82 8.14
CA GLY A 370 17.61 3.18 6.72
C GLY A 370 16.41 4.00 6.24
N LEU A 371 15.19 3.63 6.64
CA LEU A 371 13.99 4.41 6.32
C LEU A 371 13.98 5.79 6.99
N LEU A 372 14.46 5.90 8.23
CA LEU A 372 14.59 7.19 8.91
C LEU A 372 15.57 8.11 8.14
N MET A 373 16.70 7.57 7.69
CA MET A 373 17.66 8.31 6.87
C MET A 373 17.04 8.77 5.55
N GLU A 374 16.38 7.87 4.80
CA GLU A 374 15.68 8.18 3.54
C GLU A 374 14.61 9.26 3.72
N LEU A 375 13.85 9.19 4.82
CA LEU A 375 12.87 10.20 5.17
C LEU A 375 13.54 11.58 5.35
N THR A 376 14.66 11.64 6.05
CA THR A 376 15.34 12.93 6.28
C THR A 376 16.02 13.51 5.04
N ASP A 377 16.46 12.68 4.10
CA ASP A 377 17.01 13.16 2.83
C ASP A 377 15.94 13.75 1.90
N SER A 378 14.68 13.33 2.07
CA SER A 378 13.56 13.75 1.21
C SER A 378 12.63 14.80 1.85
N ALA A 379 12.78 15.09 3.14
CA ALA A 379 11.88 15.98 3.89
C ALA A 379 12.32 17.45 3.93
N ALA A 380 11.38 18.33 4.29
CA ALA A 380 11.63 19.75 4.53
C ALA A 380 12.50 19.98 5.79
N GLY A 381 13.14 21.15 5.87
CA GLY A 381 14.12 21.49 6.93
C GLY A 381 13.63 21.27 8.37
N ASP A 382 12.36 21.56 8.65
CA ASP A 382 11.78 21.39 10.00
C ASP A 382 11.76 19.92 10.47
N VAL A 383 11.49 18.99 9.55
CA VAL A 383 11.50 17.54 9.83
C VAL A 383 12.93 17.08 10.08
N VAL A 384 13.87 17.54 9.24
CA VAL A 384 15.30 17.24 9.39
C VAL A 384 15.81 17.71 10.75
N GLN A 385 15.40 18.90 11.19
CA GLN A 385 15.80 19.42 12.50
C GLN A 385 15.23 18.57 13.65
N LYS A 386 13.93 18.23 13.60
CA LYS A 386 13.26 17.37 14.61
C LYS A 386 13.91 16.00 14.73
N CYS A 387 14.39 15.43 13.62
CA CYS A 387 14.91 14.07 13.57
C CYS A 387 16.44 13.98 13.60
N SER A 388 17.14 15.11 13.50
CA SER A 388 18.61 15.20 13.40
C SER A 388 19.32 14.31 14.43
N ARG A 389 18.87 14.34 15.68
CA ARG A 389 19.41 13.50 16.75
C ARG A 389 19.15 12.00 16.54
N GLU A 390 17.93 11.62 16.16
CA GLU A 390 17.58 10.22 15.92
C GLU A 390 18.27 9.65 14.68
N VAL A 391 18.51 10.49 13.67
CA VAL A 391 19.30 10.11 12.49
C VAL A 391 20.77 9.93 12.84
N ALA A 392 21.34 10.78 13.70
CA ALA A 392 22.70 10.60 14.18
C ALA A 392 22.84 9.32 15.01
N PHE A 393 21.87 9.02 15.89
CA PHE A 393 21.78 7.72 16.57
C PHE A 393 21.69 6.56 15.56
N ALA A 394 20.92 6.72 14.49
CA ALA A 394 20.75 5.69 13.46
C ALA A 394 22.07 5.44 12.71
N PHE A 395 22.77 6.49 12.29
CA PHE A 395 24.08 6.37 11.65
C PHE A 395 25.08 5.70 12.58
N ALA A 396 25.22 6.18 13.82
CA ALA A 396 26.10 5.56 14.81
C ALA A 396 25.76 4.07 14.99
N SER A 397 24.48 3.76 15.18
CA SER A 397 24.02 2.39 15.38
C SER A 397 24.33 1.45 14.21
N LEU A 398 24.32 1.93 12.96
CA LEU A 398 24.63 1.10 11.78
C LEU A 398 26.12 1.06 11.42
N CYS A 399 26.88 2.10 11.80
CA CYS A 399 28.34 2.12 11.65
C CYS A 399 29.01 1.17 12.65
N PHE A 400 28.48 1.06 13.87
CA PHE A 400 29.13 0.34 14.96
C PHE A 400 28.38 -0.91 15.44
N GLY A 401 27.21 -1.21 14.86
CA GLY A 401 26.44 -2.41 15.18
C GLY A 401 27.06 -3.70 14.60
N PRO A 402 26.48 -4.88 14.90
CA PRO A 402 27.02 -6.19 14.54
C PRO A 402 26.96 -6.56 13.03
N GLY A 403 26.88 -5.58 12.13
CA GLY A 403 26.85 -5.79 10.67
C GLY A 403 28.18 -6.26 10.07
N SER A 404 28.16 -6.65 8.80
CA SER A 404 29.39 -7.03 8.07
C SER A 404 30.29 -5.82 7.80
N SER A 405 31.59 -6.06 7.53
CA SER A 405 32.56 -4.98 7.22
C SER A 405 32.11 -4.11 6.07
N GLU A 406 31.58 -4.70 5.01
CA GLU A 406 31.09 -3.98 3.84
C GLU A 406 29.92 -3.05 4.20
N GLN A 407 29.00 -3.54 5.03
CA GLN A 407 27.84 -2.76 5.48
C GLN A 407 28.26 -1.61 6.40
N GLN A 408 29.09 -1.87 7.42
CA GLN A 408 29.59 -0.84 8.33
C GLN A 408 30.35 0.26 7.54
N ASN A 409 31.21 -0.13 6.59
CA ASN A 409 31.93 0.80 5.72
C ASN A 409 30.98 1.65 4.87
N SER A 410 29.97 1.03 4.26
CA SER A 410 28.96 1.73 3.44
C SER A 410 28.20 2.78 4.27
N PHE A 411 27.74 2.43 5.47
CA PHE A 411 27.06 3.38 6.36
C PHE A 411 27.98 4.46 6.91
N ARG A 412 29.26 4.14 7.16
CA ARG A 412 30.27 5.13 7.57
C ARG A 412 30.48 6.17 6.48
N ASP A 413 30.63 5.75 5.22
CA ASP A 413 30.84 6.66 4.11
C ASP A 413 29.62 7.56 3.88
N LEU A 414 28.40 7.00 4.02
CA LEU A 414 27.16 7.79 4.04
C LEU A 414 27.16 8.79 5.20
N PHE A 415 27.57 8.37 6.40
CA PHE A 415 27.59 9.26 7.55
C PHE A 415 28.61 10.39 7.39
N VAL A 416 29.81 10.11 6.87
CA VAL A 416 30.81 11.14 6.54
C VAL A 416 30.21 12.17 5.57
N SER A 417 29.50 11.73 4.53
CA SER A 417 28.87 12.64 3.57
C SER A 417 27.78 13.51 4.21
N ALA A 418 27.08 12.98 5.21
CA ALA A 418 26.02 13.67 5.92
C ALA A 418 26.50 14.47 7.14
N ALA A 419 27.75 14.26 7.61
CA ALA A 419 28.28 14.79 8.87
C ALA A 419 28.21 16.33 8.95
N SER A 420 28.36 17.02 7.81
CA SER A 420 28.24 18.48 7.71
C SER A 420 26.86 19.03 8.08
N ARG A 421 25.82 18.18 8.10
CA ARG A 421 24.43 18.56 8.39
C ARG A 421 24.11 18.51 9.89
N TYR A 422 25.01 17.96 10.72
CA TYR A 422 24.75 17.76 12.15
C TYR A 422 25.63 18.68 13.01
N PRO A 423 25.11 19.17 14.15
CA PRO A 423 25.91 19.94 15.09
C PRO A 423 27.11 19.13 15.61
N SER A 424 28.29 19.75 15.65
CA SER A 424 29.53 19.11 16.14
C SER A 424 29.53 18.79 17.64
N ASP A 425 28.60 19.40 18.38
CA ASP A 425 28.41 19.25 19.83
C ASP A 425 27.30 18.24 20.19
N LEU A 426 26.74 17.52 19.20
CA LEU A 426 25.69 16.54 19.45
C LEU A 426 26.15 15.44 20.42
N LEU A 427 25.41 15.28 21.53
CA LEU A 427 25.63 14.25 22.54
C LEU A 427 24.66 13.08 22.35
N LEU A 428 25.22 11.90 22.07
CA LEU A 428 24.49 10.64 21.96
C LEU A 428 24.58 9.87 23.29
N SER A 429 23.52 9.91 24.07
CA SER A 429 23.43 9.21 25.36
C SER A 429 22.80 7.82 25.17
N TYR A 430 23.37 6.79 25.77
CA TYR A 430 22.91 5.39 25.74
C TYR A 430 22.65 4.86 27.16
N PRO A 431 21.74 3.88 27.35
CA PRO A 431 20.89 3.25 26.34
C PRO A 431 19.84 4.22 25.79
N HIS A 432 19.50 4.08 24.51
CA HIS A 432 18.47 4.91 23.86
C HIS A 432 17.67 4.05 22.88
N LYS A 433 16.38 3.80 23.18
CA LYS A 433 15.39 3.16 22.28
C LYS A 433 15.86 1.93 21.47
N GLY A 434 16.77 1.13 22.02
CA GLY A 434 17.33 -0.06 21.34
C GLY A 434 18.40 0.24 20.27
N TYR A 435 18.86 1.49 20.14
CA TYR A 435 19.98 1.85 19.28
C TYR A 435 21.29 1.25 19.80
N TYR A 436 22.12 0.76 18.88
CA TYR A 436 23.43 0.22 19.20
C TYR A 436 24.42 1.35 19.49
N ALA A 437 25.09 1.26 20.64
CA ALA A 437 26.17 2.17 21.00
C ALA A 437 27.47 1.83 20.25
N PRO A 438 28.38 2.79 20.04
CA PRO A 438 29.69 2.51 19.43
C PRO A 438 30.53 1.50 20.22
N PHE A 439 30.31 1.46 21.53
CA PHE A 439 30.96 0.57 22.47
C PHE A 439 29.95 0.07 23.50
N THR A 440 30.16 -1.15 23.98
CA THR A 440 29.69 -1.62 25.28
C THR A 440 30.73 -1.24 26.32
N VAL A 441 30.29 -0.62 27.41
CA VAL A 441 31.16 -0.17 28.50
C VAL A 441 30.88 -1.02 29.73
N LEU A 442 31.91 -1.66 30.26
CA LEU A 442 31.86 -2.45 31.49
C LEU A 442 32.62 -1.70 32.57
N CYS A 443 32.00 -1.55 33.74
CA CYS A 443 32.60 -0.92 34.90
C CYS A 443 32.65 -1.93 36.04
N VAL A 444 33.85 -2.29 36.49
CA VAL A 444 34.08 -3.29 37.54
C VAL A 444 34.82 -2.63 38.71
N PHE A 445 34.24 -2.72 39.91
CA PHE A 445 34.91 -2.26 41.13
C PHE A 445 35.59 -3.45 41.79
N THR A 446 36.88 -3.31 42.10
CA THR A 446 37.64 -4.34 42.82
C THR A 446 37.97 -3.86 44.23
N HIS A 447 37.55 -4.65 45.23
CA HIS A 447 37.90 -4.45 46.62
C HIS A 447 39.12 -5.31 46.95
N VAL A 448 40.21 -4.70 47.38
CA VAL A 448 41.38 -5.43 47.89
C VAL A 448 41.24 -5.45 49.42
N HIS A 449 41.14 -6.64 50.01
CA HIS A 449 40.79 -6.86 51.43
C HIS A 449 41.85 -6.41 52.45
N ASP A 450 42.88 -5.66 52.05
CA ASP A 450 43.89 -5.14 52.96
C ASP A 450 43.58 -3.68 53.33
N ASN A 451 43.53 -3.42 54.65
CA ASN A 451 43.23 -2.13 55.32
C ASN A 451 44.14 -0.94 54.94
N SER A 452 45.01 -1.09 53.93
CA SER A 452 45.93 -0.07 53.41
C SER A 452 45.83 0.14 51.89
N SER A 453 44.90 -0.55 51.20
CA SER A 453 44.83 -0.54 49.74
C SER A 453 43.69 0.34 49.20
N SER A 454 44.03 1.20 48.23
CA SER A 454 43.09 2.05 47.50
C SER A 454 42.04 1.19 46.79
N HIS A 455 40.76 1.59 46.85
CA HIS A 455 39.71 0.96 46.05
C HIS A 455 40.02 1.21 44.56
N LYS A 456 39.74 0.25 43.67
CA LYS A 456 40.03 0.40 42.23
C LYS A 456 38.78 0.19 41.40
N MET A 457 38.62 1.02 40.37
CA MET A 457 37.65 0.82 39.31
C MET A 457 38.38 0.45 38.02
N GLU A 458 37.96 -0.65 37.40
CA GLU A 458 38.36 -1.04 36.06
C GLU A 458 37.24 -0.68 35.07
N LEU A 459 37.56 0.13 34.07
CA LEU A 459 36.65 0.52 33.00
C LEU A 459 37.09 -0.14 31.70
N THR A 460 36.27 -1.03 31.15
CA THR A 460 36.56 -1.78 29.92
C THR A 460 35.63 -1.36 28.80
N PHE A 461 36.20 -1.02 27.64
CA PHE A 461 35.46 -0.74 26.42
C PHE A 461 35.51 -1.93 25.45
N CYS A 462 34.36 -2.32 24.91
CA CYS A 462 34.21 -3.38 23.92
C CYS A 462 33.49 -2.83 22.68
N THR A 463 33.98 -3.06 21.47
CA THR A 463 33.32 -2.61 20.23
C THR A 463 33.08 -3.75 19.25
N HIS A 464 32.02 -3.62 18.46
CA HIS A 464 31.74 -4.46 17.28
C HIS A 464 32.23 -3.83 15.96
N SER A 465 32.85 -2.65 16.03
CA SER A 465 33.41 -1.97 14.86
C SER A 465 34.57 -2.73 14.25
N ILE A 466 34.56 -2.90 12.93
CA ILE A 466 35.64 -3.53 12.18
C ILE A 466 36.79 -2.55 11.89
N ASP A 467 36.52 -1.25 11.97
CA ASP A 467 37.52 -0.20 11.85
C ASP A 467 38.11 0.20 13.19
N THR A 468 39.29 0.82 13.12
CA THR A 468 39.94 1.45 14.27
C THR A 468 39.21 2.73 14.66
N ILE A 469 38.80 2.81 15.91
CA ILE A 469 38.14 3.96 16.53
C ILE A 469 39.06 4.56 17.58
N ALA A 470 39.23 5.88 17.55
CA ALA A 470 39.92 6.61 18.61
C ALA A 470 38.92 7.16 19.63
N LEU A 471 39.19 6.92 20.92
CA LEU A 471 38.47 7.49 22.05
C LEU A 471 39.32 8.58 22.70
N ASP A 472 38.80 9.81 22.78
CA ASP A 472 39.44 10.93 23.47
C ASP A 472 38.52 11.56 24.52
N SER A 473 39.08 12.37 25.41
CA SER A 473 38.34 13.13 26.44
C SER A 473 37.42 12.26 27.30
N ILE A 474 37.88 11.06 27.69
CA ILE A 474 37.11 10.13 28.50
C ILE A 474 36.90 10.74 29.90
N SER A 475 35.65 10.78 30.34
CA SER A 475 35.21 11.35 31.61
C SER A 475 34.22 10.41 32.27
N VAL A 476 34.50 10.01 33.52
CA VAL A 476 33.66 9.09 34.29
C VAL A 476 32.96 9.85 35.42
N GLY A 477 31.63 9.67 35.53
CA GLY A 477 30.82 10.14 36.63
C GLY A 477 30.70 9.06 37.71
N LEU A 478 31.20 9.36 38.90
CA LEU A 478 31.18 8.47 40.06
C LEU A 478 30.35 9.06 41.19
N SER A 479 29.66 8.19 41.92
CA SER A 479 28.94 8.51 43.15
C SER A 479 29.41 7.58 44.27
N ARG A 480 29.47 8.08 45.51
CA ARG A 480 29.91 7.32 46.69
C ARG A 480 28.81 7.29 47.74
N LEU A 481 28.48 6.09 48.23
CA LEU A 481 27.58 5.89 49.36
C LEU A 481 28.39 5.73 50.64
N CYS A 482 28.14 6.62 51.61
CA CYS A 482 28.73 6.56 52.94
C CYS A 482 27.65 6.74 54.02
N LYS A 483 27.57 5.78 54.95
CA LYS A 483 26.70 5.85 56.15
C LYS A 483 25.23 6.22 55.85
N GLY A 484 24.65 5.62 54.80
CA GLY A 484 23.24 5.83 54.43
C GLY A 484 22.93 7.20 53.80
N LYS A 485 23.96 8.00 53.47
CA LYS A 485 23.83 9.19 52.63
C LYS A 485 24.60 8.98 51.34
N VAL A 486 23.96 9.32 50.22
CA VAL A 486 24.66 9.47 48.93
C VAL A 486 25.35 10.82 48.99
N ASP A 487 26.66 10.82 49.23
CA ASP A 487 27.46 12.03 49.05
C ASP A 487 27.69 12.16 47.55
N GLY A 488 26.88 13.00 46.90
CA GLY A 488 26.97 13.31 45.47
C GLY A 488 28.25 14.09 45.17
N TRP A 489 29.38 13.39 45.08
CA TRP A 489 30.66 13.92 44.63
C TRP A 489 30.96 13.28 43.28
N GLY A 490 30.62 13.97 42.20
CA GLY A 490 31.08 13.60 40.86
C GLY A 490 32.59 13.77 40.78
N LEU A 491 33.36 12.73 41.12
CA LEU A 491 34.79 12.73 40.83
C LEU A 491 34.94 12.54 39.32
N GLN A 492 35.04 13.66 38.58
CA GLN A 492 35.36 13.63 37.16
C GLN A 492 36.81 13.21 37.00
N SER A 493 37.04 11.91 36.81
CA SER A 493 38.36 11.43 36.42
C SER A 493 38.49 11.58 34.89
N SER A 494 39.39 12.46 34.46
CA SER A 494 39.71 12.66 33.04
C SER A 494 40.98 11.91 32.67
N MET A 495 40.94 11.13 31.60
CA MET A 495 42.17 10.58 31.01
C MET A 495 42.86 11.55 30.05
N ASN A 496 44.18 11.58 30.09
CA ASN A 496 45.02 12.29 29.14
C ASN A 496 45.44 11.35 28.00
N GLY A 497 44.84 11.51 26.82
CA GLY A 497 45.31 10.92 25.56
C GLY A 497 44.25 10.09 24.80
N PRO A 498 44.38 9.98 23.46
CA PRO A 498 43.51 9.15 22.64
C PRO A 498 43.82 7.66 22.78
N VAL A 499 42.80 6.80 22.70
CA VAL A 499 42.91 5.33 22.79
C VAL A 499 42.34 4.72 21.51
N GLU A 500 43.10 3.87 20.83
CA GLU A 500 42.68 3.21 19.59
C GLU A 500 42.13 1.79 19.81
N LEU A 501 40.94 1.49 19.27
CA LEU A 501 40.19 0.23 19.46
C LEU A 501 39.68 -0.34 18.12
N CYS A 502 39.74 -1.65 17.89
CA CYS A 502 39.24 -2.33 16.68
C CYS A 502 38.82 -3.78 16.99
N SER A 503 37.77 -4.33 16.36
CA SER A 503 37.30 -5.71 16.59
C SER A 503 38.21 -6.82 16.05
N ARG A 504 39.12 -6.52 15.12
CA ARG A 504 40.06 -7.51 14.54
C ARG A 504 41.16 -7.93 15.51
N ASN A 505 41.40 -7.13 16.54
CA ASN A 505 42.24 -7.47 17.67
C ASN A 505 41.28 -7.62 18.86
N ALA A 506 41.39 -8.67 19.67
CA ALA A 506 40.57 -8.80 20.89
C ALA A 506 41.03 -7.76 21.92
N ASN A 507 40.76 -6.48 21.67
CA ASN A 507 41.29 -5.37 22.43
C ASN A 507 40.16 -4.78 23.27
N THR A 508 39.84 -5.49 24.34
CA THR A 508 39.35 -4.86 25.56
C THR A 508 40.42 -3.88 26.03
N VAL A 509 40.15 -2.58 26.04
CA VAL A 509 41.02 -1.65 26.76
C VAL A 509 40.39 -1.39 28.12
N SER A 510 41.13 -1.78 29.15
CA SER A 510 40.79 -1.60 30.55
C SER A 510 41.59 -0.45 31.15
N PHE A 511 40.92 0.45 31.85
CA PHE A 511 41.54 1.54 32.58
C PHE A 511 41.33 1.36 34.07
N LEU A 512 42.40 1.48 34.84
CA LEU A 512 42.37 1.38 36.30
C LEU A 512 42.37 2.77 36.92
N PHE A 513 41.35 3.07 37.71
CA PHE A 513 41.22 4.28 38.49
C PHE A 513 41.41 3.97 39.97
N CYS A 514 42.32 4.70 40.62
CA CYS A 514 42.50 4.64 42.07
C CYS A 514 41.46 5.55 42.72
N LEU A 515 40.67 4.99 43.63
CA LEU A 515 39.66 5.68 44.40
C LEU A 515 40.26 5.97 45.79
N GLU A 516 40.38 7.25 46.12
CA GLU A 516 41.17 7.73 47.25
C GLU A 516 40.58 7.35 48.60
N ASP A 517 39.24 7.29 48.70
CA ASP A 517 38.55 7.05 49.95
C ASP A 517 37.84 5.69 50.03
N PRO A 518 37.69 5.10 51.24
CA PRO A 518 36.93 3.86 51.41
C PRO A 518 35.42 4.11 51.31
N GLY A 519 34.70 3.27 50.57
CA GLY A 519 33.24 3.39 50.43
C GLY A 519 32.69 2.53 49.31
N VAL A 520 31.36 2.47 49.21
CA VAL A 520 30.69 1.82 48.08
C VAL A 520 30.56 2.84 46.95
N TYR A 521 31.19 2.56 45.82
CA TYR A 521 31.19 3.42 44.64
C TYR A 521 30.24 2.89 43.58
N PHE A 522 29.64 3.82 42.85
CA PHE A 522 28.78 3.54 41.72
C PHE A 522 29.18 4.44 40.55
N CYS A 523 29.24 3.86 39.35
CA CYS A 523 29.41 4.62 38.12
C CYS A 523 28.03 5.03 37.62
N SER A 524 27.77 6.33 37.49
CA SER A 524 26.50 6.85 37.00
C SER A 524 26.53 7.09 35.49
N ALA A 525 27.69 7.49 34.97
CA ALA A 525 27.88 7.71 33.54
C ALA A 525 29.35 7.62 33.13
N VAL A 526 29.58 7.24 31.88
CA VAL A 526 30.87 7.35 31.19
C VAL A 526 30.63 8.19 29.96
N SER A 527 31.46 9.17 29.70
CA SER A 527 31.39 9.99 28.50
C SER A 527 32.73 9.98 27.78
N ALA A 528 32.70 9.99 26.46
CA ALA A 528 33.89 10.06 25.63
C ALA A 528 33.58 10.74 24.31
N ARG A 529 34.60 11.30 23.68
CA ARG A 529 34.54 11.67 22.28
C ARG A 529 35.07 10.50 21.45
N VAL A 530 34.29 10.12 20.44
CA VAL A 530 34.49 8.96 19.58
C VAL A 530 34.85 9.44 18.19
N ARG A 531 35.99 9.00 17.64
CA ARG A 531 36.48 9.42 16.33
C ARG A 531 36.75 8.22 15.43
N ILE A 532 36.18 8.23 14.23
CA ILE A 532 36.40 7.23 13.18
C ILE A 532 36.53 7.93 11.83
N GLY A 533 37.74 7.94 11.26
CA GLY A 533 38.04 8.74 10.07
C GLY A 533 37.68 10.23 10.27
N ALA A 534 36.73 10.74 9.49
CA ALA A 534 36.24 12.12 9.57
C ALA A 534 35.06 12.33 10.54
N ILE A 535 34.48 11.26 11.10
CA ILE A 535 33.35 11.34 12.03
C ILE A 535 33.88 11.59 13.45
N CYS A 536 33.22 12.52 14.16
CA CYS A 536 33.50 12.84 15.56
C CYS A 536 32.17 12.96 16.32
N LEU A 537 31.96 12.13 17.34
CA LEU A 537 30.73 12.09 18.13
C LEU A 537 31.06 12.26 19.61
N ASN A 538 30.24 13.03 20.33
CA ASN A 538 30.27 12.98 21.80
C ASN A 538 29.26 11.92 22.24
N VAL A 539 29.71 10.95 23.04
CA VAL A 539 28.90 9.80 23.45
C VAL A 539 28.91 9.70 24.96
N GLU A 540 27.76 9.39 25.54
CA GLU A 540 27.58 9.16 26.96
C GLU A 540 26.90 7.80 27.16
N TRP A 541 27.43 6.97 28.04
CA TRP A 541 26.82 5.74 28.54
C TRP A 541 26.34 6.01 29.95
N ARG A 542 25.03 5.91 30.17
CA ARG A 542 24.40 6.06 31.48
C ARG A 542 24.17 4.68 32.08
N PHE A 543 24.40 4.58 33.37
CA PHE A 543 24.16 3.37 34.15
C PHE A 543 23.07 3.73 35.17
N ASP A 544 21.89 3.10 35.07
CA ASP A 544 20.73 3.45 35.88
C ASP A 544 20.92 3.10 37.37
N GLU A 545 20.42 3.95 38.26
CA GLU A 545 20.48 3.77 39.72
C GLU A 545 19.58 2.64 40.25
N ILE A 546 18.62 2.15 39.47
CA ILE A 546 17.59 1.20 39.93
C ILE A 546 18.15 -0.22 40.17
N GLU A 547 19.26 -0.60 39.51
CA GLU A 547 19.94 -1.87 39.83
C GLU A 547 20.72 -1.79 41.16
N ILE A 548 20.97 -0.59 41.68
CA ILE A 548 21.68 -0.38 42.95
C ILE A 548 20.75 -0.62 44.15
N GLU A 549 19.46 -0.27 44.06
CA GLU A 549 18.50 -0.52 45.16
C GLU A 549 18.28 -2.02 45.42
N LEU A 550 18.27 -2.86 44.38
CA LEU A 550 18.15 -4.33 44.53
C LEU A 550 19.38 -4.96 45.21
N TYR A 551 20.56 -4.37 45.04
CA TYR A 551 21.78 -4.80 45.74
C TYR A 551 21.81 -4.33 47.20
N ILE A 552 21.27 -3.14 47.50
CA ILE A 552 21.17 -2.63 48.86
C ILE A 552 20.13 -3.42 49.67
N PHE A 553 18.97 -3.78 49.09
CA PHE A 553 17.96 -4.58 49.79
C PHE A 553 18.36 -6.03 50.07
N SER A 554 19.29 -6.60 49.30
CA SER A 554 19.79 -7.98 49.50
C SER A 554 20.94 -8.07 50.52
N ILE A 555 21.57 -6.94 50.88
CA ILE A 555 22.59 -6.89 51.95
C ILE A 555 21.97 -6.62 53.34
N PHE A 556 20.76 -6.05 53.41
CA PHE A 556 20.06 -5.76 54.67
C PHE A 556 19.04 -6.83 55.11
N HIS A 557 18.94 -7.96 54.41
CA HIS A 557 18.17 -9.13 54.84
C HIS A 557 18.97 -10.44 54.68
N VAL A 558 19.99 -10.62 55.52
CA VAL A 558 20.45 -11.93 56.03
C VAL A 558 20.74 -11.78 57.52
#